data_AF-A0A6P6FVR8-F1
#
_entry.id   AF-A0A6P6FVR8-F1
#
_cell.length_a   1.000
_cell.length_b   1.000
_cell.length_c   1.000
_cell.angle_alpha   90.00
_cell.angle_beta   90.00
_cell.angle_gamma   90.00
#
_symmetry.space_group_name_H-M   'P 1'
#
loop_
_entity.id
_entity.type
_entity.pdbx_description
1 polymer ?
#
loop_
_entity_poly.entity_id
_entity_poly.type
_entity_poly.pdbx_seq_one_letter_code
_entity_poly.pdbx_strand_id
1 'polypeptide(L)'
;MLSVGYLLKKLAHEHNIAILVTNHTVGGEGGIPKPALGETWKSIPHVRLLLSRDRGNNICSVSIIKHSSMASGKAASFMIYG
;
A
#
# COMPACT_ATOMS: atom_id res chain seq x y z
N MET A 1 -12.63 -10.62 -5.62
CA MET A 1 -11.16 -10.57 -5.36
C MET A 1 -10.77 -10.86 -3.91
N LEU A 2 -11.67 -10.80 -2.93
CA LEU A 2 -11.32 -11.04 -1.51
C LEU A 2 -10.72 -12.43 -1.24
N SER A 3 -11.26 -13.48 -1.90
CA SER A 3 -10.77 -14.85 -1.81
C SER A 3 -9.28 -14.99 -2.18
N VAL A 4 -8.84 -14.31 -3.25
CA VAL A 4 -7.43 -14.26 -3.66
C VAL A 4 -6.56 -13.67 -2.56
N GLY A 5 -7.03 -12.59 -1.91
CA GLY A 5 -6.32 -11.98 -0.78
C GLY A 5 -6.09 -12.95 0.39
N TYR A 6 -7.10 -13.75 0.73
CA TYR A 6 -6.97 -14.78 1.76
C TYR A 6 -6.06 -15.93 1.33
N LEU A 7 -6.10 -16.35 0.07
CA LEU A 7 -5.19 -17.37 -0.45
C LEU A 7 -3.74 -16.90 -0.38
N LEU A 8 -3.46 -15.64 -0.76
CA LEU A 8 -2.13 -15.05 -0.65
C LEU A 8 -1.66 -15.02 0.81
N LYS A 9 -2.51 -14.60 1.75
CA LYS A 9 -2.17 -14.65 3.18
C LYS A 9 -1.78 -16.06 3.64
N LYS A 10 -2.58 -17.05 3.25
CA LYS A 10 -2.33 -18.45 3.60
C LYS A 10 -0.99 -18.91 3.04
N LEU A 11 -0.71 -18.63 1.77
CA LEU A 11 0.56 -18.95 1.12
C LEU A 11 1.77 -18.30 1.83
N ALA A 12 1.67 -17.01 2.18
CA ALA A 12 2.73 -16.30 2.89
C ALA A 12 3.07 -16.97 4.24
N HIS A 13 2.04 -17.37 4.99
CA HIS A 13 2.20 -18.03 6.28
C HIS A 13 2.75 -19.46 6.13
N GLU A 14 2.19 -20.26 5.22
CA GLU A 14 2.57 -21.67 5.06
C GLU A 14 3.99 -21.85 4.51
N HIS A 15 4.44 -20.96 3.64
CA HIS A 15 5.74 -21.07 2.99
C HIS A 15 6.80 -20.09 3.53
N ASN A 16 6.45 -19.29 4.54
CA ASN A 16 7.32 -18.25 5.11
C ASN A 16 7.90 -17.31 4.03
N ILE A 17 7.03 -16.83 3.13
CA ILE A 17 7.41 -15.93 2.04
C ILE A 17 6.77 -14.54 2.21
N ALA A 18 7.45 -13.53 1.70
CA ALA A 18 6.90 -12.18 1.60
C ALA A 18 6.03 -12.05 0.34
N ILE A 19 4.87 -11.40 0.46
CA ILE A 19 4.01 -11.07 -0.66
C ILE A 19 3.88 -9.57 -0.77
N LEU A 20 4.26 -9.02 -1.91
CA LEU A 20 4.08 -7.62 -2.28
C LEU A 20 2.91 -7.50 -3.25
N VAL A 21 1.96 -6.61 -2.92
CA VAL A 21 0.83 -6.30 -3.80
C VAL A 21 0.87 -4.82 -4.14
N THR A 22 0.86 -4.51 -5.43
CA THR A 22 0.67 -3.15 -5.93
C THR A 22 -0.81 -2.91 -6.19
N ASN A 23 -1.30 -1.73 -5.82
CA ASN A 23 -2.66 -1.34 -6.08
C ASN A 23 -2.68 0.11 -6.57
N HIS A 24 -3.53 0.40 -7.56
CA HIS A 24 -3.73 1.76 -8.03
C HIS A 24 -4.70 2.51 -7.11
N THR A 25 -4.71 3.84 -7.25
CA THR A 25 -5.65 4.72 -6.55
C THR A 25 -6.75 5.19 -7.50
N VAL A 26 -7.94 5.37 -6.97
CA VAL A 26 -9.09 5.99 -7.65
C VAL A 26 -9.53 7.24 -6.91
N GLY A 27 -10.34 8.09 -7.55
CA GLY A 27 -10.94 9.25 -6.89
C GLY A 27 -11.82 8.83 -5.71
N GLY A 28 -11.58 9.44 -4.54
CA GLY A 28 -12.43 9.30 -3.36
C GLY A 28 -13.23 10.57 -3.07
N GLU A 29 -13.90 10.59 -1.92
CA GLU A 29 -14.65 11.75 -1.47
C GLU A 29 -13.74 12.97 -1.26
N GLY A 30 -14.22 14.15 -1.63
CA GLY A 30 -13.45 15.40 -1.50
C GLY A 30 -12.17 15.44 -2.34
N GLY A 31 -12.02 14.57 -3.35
CA GLY A 31 -10.81 14.50 -4.17
C GLY A 31 -9.65 13.76 -3.52
N ILE A 32 -9.85 13.17 -2.33
CA ILE A 32 -8.83 12.39 -1.63
C ILE A 32 -8.67 11.04 -2.34
N PRO A 33 -7.47 10.66 -2.83
CA PRO A 33 -7.27 9.36 -3.47
C PRO A 33 -7.56 8.21 -2.50
N LYS A 34 -8.28 7.18 -2.98
CA LYS A 34 -8.56 5.96 -2.22
C LYS A 34 -8.04 4.72 -2.96
N PRO A 35 -7.69 3.63 -2.25
CA PRO A 35 -7.23 2.40 -2.87
C PRO A 35 -8.34 1.74 -3.71
N ALA A 36 -8.02 1.31 -4.93
CA ALA A 36 -9.02 0.79 -5.87
C ALA A 36 -9.67 -0.55 -5.45
N LEU A 37 -8.91 -1.42 -4.78
CA LEU A 37 -9.41 -2.70 -4.25
C LEU A 37 -10.47 -2.54 -3.13
N GLY A 38 -10.71 -1.31 -2.65
CA GLY A 38 -11.80 -0.98 -1.75
C GLY A 38 -11.64 -1.48 -0.31
N GLU A 39 -12.66 -1.22 0.52
CA GLU A 39 -12.62 -1.51 1.96
C GLU A 39 -12.49 -3.00 2.29
N THR A 40 -13.02 -3.89 1.44
CA THR A 40 -12.91 -5.34 1.66
C THR A 40 -11.47 -5.83 1.69
N TRP A 41 -10.56 -5.12 1.01
CA TRP A 41 -9.13 -5.45 0.99
C TRP A 41 -8.32 -4.81 2.12
N LYS A 42 -8.91 -3.93 2.93
CA LYS A 42 -8.21 -3.18 3.99
C LYS A 42 -7.58 -4.06 5.08
N SER A 43 -8.17 -5.23 5.33
CA SER A 43 -7.70 -6.20 6.32
C SER A 43 -6.74 -7.24 5.74
N ILE A 44 -6.57 -7.28 4.42
CA ILE A 44 -5.77 -8.30 3.74
C ILE A 44 -4.26 -8.05 3.87
N PRO A 45 -3.68 -6.91 3.46
CA PRO A 45 -2.27 -6.67 3.68
C PRO A 45 -2.00 -6.37 5.17
N HIS A 46 -0.92 -6.93 5.71
CA HIS A 46 -0.44 -6.63 7.06
C HIS A 46 0.07 -5.18 7.15
N VAL A 47 0.75 -4.74 6.10
CA VAL A 47 1.35 -3.41 5.97
C VAL A 47 0.79 -2.72 4.73
N ARG A 48 0.45 -1.44 4.84
CA ARG A 48 -0.02 -0.61 3.71
C ARG A 48 0.83 0.64 3.62
N LEU A 49 1.40 0.84 2.44
CA LEU A 49 2.20 2.01 2.10
C LEU A 49 1.49 2.80 1.01
N LEU A 50 1.53 4.12 1.11
CA LEU A 50 1.12 5.05 0.06
C LEU A 50 2.35 5.59 -0.62
N LEU A 51 2.42 5.41 -1.94
CA LEU A 51 3.44 6.02 -2.78
C LEU A 51 2.84 7.27 -3.43
N SER A 52 3.55 8.38 -3.34
CA SER A 52 3.22 9.61 -4.05
C SER A 52 4.46 10.17 -4.74
N ARG A 53 4.23 10.95 -5.78
CA ARG A 53 5.28 11.65 -6.52
C ARG A 53 4.90 13.12 -6.61
N ASP A 54 5.81 13.98 -6.19
CA ASP A 54 5.69 15.40 -6.50
C ASP A 54 5.91 15.57 -8.01
N ARG A 55 5.02 16.27 -8.71
CA ARG A 55 5.19 16.49 -10.16
C ARG A 55 6.18 17.61 -10.46
N GLY A 56 6.45 18.49 -9.49
CA GLY A 56 7.39 19.60 -9.65
C GLY A 56 8.85 19.20 -9.47
N ASN A 57 9.11 18.13 -8.71
CA ASN A 57 10.44 17.65 -8.38
C ASN A 57 10.48 16.13 -8.58
N ASN A 58 11.55 15.54 -9.11
CA ASN A 58 11.65 14.07 -9.32
C ASN A 58 11.77 13.27 -7.99
N ILE A 59 11.23 13.80 -6.90
CA ILE A 59 11.20 13.25 -5.56
C ILE A 59 9.89 12.48 -5.39
N CYS A 60 10.02 11.22 -5.03
CA CYS A 60 8.92 10.38 -4.59
C CYS A 60 8.87 10.36 -3.06
N SER A 61 7.69 10.10 -2.51
CA SER A 61 7.49 9.90 -1.08
C SER A 61 6.74 8.59 -0.85
N VAL A 62 7.10 7.90 0.22
CA VAL A 62 6.37 6.75 0.73
C VAL A 62 5.92 7.03 2.16
N SER A 63 4.64 6.80 2.46
CA SER A 63 4.11 6.95 3.82
C SER A 63 3.39 5.71 4.30
N ILE A 64 3.44 5.46 5.62
CA ILE A 64 2.78 4.32 6.24
C ILE A 64 1.30 4.66 6.47
N ILE A 65 0.39 3.92 5.84
CA ILE A 65 -1.06 3.99 6.14
C ILE A 65 -1.42 3.04 7.28
N LYS A 66 -0.78 1.86 7.33
CA LYS A 66 -1.00 0.84 8.37
C LYS A 66 0.25 0.00 8.53
N HIS A 67 0.65 -0.21 9.77
CA HIS A 67 1.67 -1.18 10.17
C HIS A 67 1.34 -1.67 11.59
N SER A 68 1.68 -2.91 11.94
CA SER A 68 1.44 -3.44 13.29
C SER A 68 2.34 -2.82 14.36
N SER A 69 3.59 -2.51 14.00
CA SER A 69 4.63 -2.03 14.93
C SER A 69 5.13 -0.60 14.66
N MET A 70 4.54 0.13 13.70
CA MET A 70 4.99 1.49 13.34
C MET A 70 3.80 2.44 13.29
N ALA A 71 4.02 3.68 13.73
CA ALA A 71 3.01 4.73 13.67
C ALA A 71 2.63 5.05 12.21
N SER A 72 1.33 5.23 11.98
CA SER A 72 0.79 5.75 10.72
C SER A 72 1.29 7.17 10.46
N GLY A 73 1.44 7.54 9.19
CA GLY A 73 1.89 8.87 8.76
C GLY A 73 3.41 9.05 8.71
N LYS A 74 4.22 8.14 9.27
CA LYS A 74 5.67 8.15 9.03
C LYS A 74 5.95 8.06 7.53
N ALA A 75 6.81 8.94 7.03
CA ALA A 75 7.12 9.05 5.62
C ALA A 75 8.62 9.13 5.35
N ALA A 76 9.02 8.70 4.16
CA ALA A 76 10.39 8.81 3.66
C ALA A 76 10.37 9.29 2.21
N SER A 77 11.30 10.18 1.86
CA SER A 77 11.49 10.67 0.49
C SER A 77 12.61 9.91 -0.20
N PHE A 78 12.45 9.66 -1.50
CA PHE A 78 13.44 8.95 -2.31
C PHE A 78 13.40 9.42 -3.77
N MET A 79 14.48 9.17 -4.50
CA MET A 79 14.57 9.42 -5.94
C MET A 79 14.67 8.09 -6.68
N ILE A 80 14.15 8.06 -7.91
CA ILE A 80 14.29 6.90 -8.81
C ILE A 80 15.28 7.32 -9.88
N TYR A 81 16.42 6.62 -9.93
CA TYR A 81 17.40 6.74 -10.99
C TYR A 81 17.02 5.77 -12.12
N GLY A 82 17.03 6.28 -13.36
CA GLY A 82 16.78 5.48 -14.57
C GLY A 82 18.04 4.84 -15.10
#